data_AF-A0A4Q7ED39-F1
#
_entry.id   AF-A0A4Q7ED39-F1
#
_cell.length_a   1.000
_cell.length_b   1.000
_cell.length_c   1.000
_cell.angle_alpha   90.00
_cell.angle_beta   90.00
_cell.angle_gamma   90.00
#
_symmetry.space_group_name_H-M   'P 1'
#
loop_
_entity.id
_entity.type
_entity.pdbx_description
1 polymer ?
#
loop_
_entity_poly.entity_id
_entity_poly.type
_entity_poly.pdbx_seq_one_letter_code
_entity_poly.pdbx_strand_id
1 'polypeptide(L)'
;MRKLKAITSLVVCVLMCSCSANYRLADKEEKLNTNGTDMTKFHRVATKDKGLALRFPGYLIGIEKTYKSNNLGESWFCEDNMLPDFRPTTDENQVAIKQAKSILDDCKPTVISHIVKYQLSDKKPNSMPFISEQFIYDLYSKDIELHKPLSKDDPILTGQIALSRLEAELSQQPFQYSHIFLFAMGWNTDQQEAIRNYNSLITNLIESDQAPDNFNPLFIGITWPSEWSWGVFLDKLLSYPIKADDADEIGLKWVYPVLTDILKPLKREHNVPIVALGHSFGARMITRAVFAHELLKPNENNTEGTKVDLVVALQGAFSVNRFFKESGFEGNPYKNHSTAANKIVMTWSEHDTANPIAKFVSGALHVGGKPGFDKAHTYACDNQSEPLFTFYEIQSPEQTDKHYHKLYQGVVPTGGSPAWHHDLHNESRIAYVNASELIHYDVYQKGGGAHSDIYTPGVASFLWDVINTSLSSAETALNSSANLE
;
A
#
# COMPACT_ATOMS: atom_id res chain seq x y z
N MET A 1 -52.73 -36.31 -32.73
CA MET A 1 -51.31 -35.93 -32.93
C MET A 1 -51.11 -34.57 -33.65
N ARG A 2 -51.81 -33.48 -33.26
CA ARG A 2 -51.62 -32.15 -33.90
C ARG A 2 -51.81 -30.92 -32.97
N LYS A 3 -51.69 -31.09 -31.65
CA LYS A 3 -51.84 -29.97 -30.69
C LYS A 3 -50.77 -29.91 -29.58
N LEU A 4 -49.58 -30.48 -29.81
CA LEU A 4 -48.50 -30.52 -28.81
C LEU A 4 -47.14 -30.00 -29.31
N LYS A 5 -47.13 -29.18 -30.39
CA LYS A 5 -45.90 -28.59 -30.94
C LYS A 5 -45.84 -27.05 -30.85
N ALA A 6 -46.90 -26.39 -30.38
CA ALA A 6 -46.95 -24.93 -30.28
C ALA A 6 -46.54 -24.39 -28.90
N ILE A 7 -46.58 -25.21 -27.85
CA ILE A 7 -46.27 -24.76 -26.48
C ILE A 7 -44.77 -24.89 -26.16
N THR A 8 -44.04 -25.77 -26.84
CA THR A 8 -42.59 -25.95 -26.63
C THR A 8 -41.73 -24.87 -27.27
N SER A 9 -42.22 -24.11 -28.26
CA SER A 9 -41.49 -22.98 -28.83
C SER A 9 -41.65 -21.66 -28.05
N LEU A 10 -42.70 -21.52 -27.24
CA LEU A 10 -42.93 -20.29 -26.47
C LEU A 10 -42.09 -20.24 -25.18
N VAL A 11 -41.80 -21.40 -24.58
CA VAL A 11 -41.00 -21.50 -23.34
C VAL A 11 -39.49 -21.32 -23.61
N VAL A 12 -39.02 -21.58 -24.82
CA VAL A 12 -37.60 -21.40 -25.20
C VAL A 12 -37.25 -19.94 -25.52
N CYS A 13 -38.21 -19.12 -25.96
CA CYS A 13 -37.95 -17.68 -26.21
C CYS A 13 -38.00 -16.80 -24.96
N VAL A 14 -38.69 -17.23 -23.89
CA VAL A 14 -38.79 -16.43 -22.64
C VAL A 14 -37.54 -16.56 -21.75
N LEU A 15 -36.71 -17.59 -21.95
CA LEU A 15 -35.47 -17.78 -21.17
C LEU A 15 -34.24 -17.05 -21.73
N MET A 16 -34.33 -16.40 -22.90
CA MET A 16 -33.21 -15.70 -23.56
C MET A 16 -33.32 -14.18 -23.53
N CYS A 17 -34.41 -13.62 -22.98
CA CYS A 17 -34.50 -12.19 -22.64
C CYS A 17 -34.08 -11.96 -21.18
N SER A 18 -32.94 -12.53 -20.77
CA SER A 18 -32.21 -11.93 -19.66
C SER A 18 -31.69 -10.60 -20.18
N CYS A 19 -32.45 -9.54 -19.94
CA CYS A 19 -31.90 -8.19 -19.97
C CYS A 19 -30.77 -8.20 -18.95
N SER A 20 -29.53 -8.45 -19.38
CA SER A 20 -28.36 -8.12 -18.60
C SER A 20 -28.41 -6.62 -18.43
N ALA A 21 -28.99 -6.16 -17.32
CA ALA A 21 -29.04 -4.73 -17.03
C ALA A 21 -27.59 -4.25 -16.97
N ASN A 22 -27.20 -3.40 -17.92
CA ASN A 22 -25.91 -2.73 -17.86
C ASN A 22 -25.84 -1.97 -16.55
N TYR A 23 -24.87 -2.30 -15.70
CA TYR A 23 -24.66 -1.55 -14.46
C TYR A 23 -24.06 -0.18 -14.77
N ARG A 24 -24.15 0.72 -13.78
CA ARG A 24 -23.92 2.17 -13.92
C ARG A 24 -22.64 2.59 -14.66
N LEU A 25 -21.58 1.80 -14.58
CA LEU A 25 -20.26 2.14 -15.09
C LEU A 25 -19.83 1.36 -16.34
N ALA A 26 -20.64 0.38 -16.80
CA ALA A 26 -20.26 -0.53 -17.89
C ALA A 26 -19.73 0.19 -19.15
N ASP A 27 -20.47 1.16 -19.69
CA ASP A 27 -20.06 1.89 -20.90
C ASP A 27 -18.77 2.71 -20.71
N LYS A 28 -18.49 3.15 -19.48
CA LYS A 28 -17.29 3.95 -19.17
C LYS A 28 -16.08 3.07 -19.00
N GLU A 29 -16.26 1.95 -18.32
CA GLU A 29 -15.22 0.95 -18.16
C GLU A 29 -14.82 0.34 -19.51
N GLU A 30 -15.76 0.13 -20.43
CA GLU A 30 -15.45 -0.32 -21.79
C GLU A 30 -14.58 0.70 -22.52
N LYS A 31 -14.96 1.99 -22.46
CA LYS A 31 -14.19 3.08 -23.08
C LYS A 31 -12.78 3.23 -22.50
N LEU A 32 -12.62 2.92 -21.21
CA LEU A 32 -11.34 3.00 -20.49
C LEU A 32 -10.59 1.66 -20.47
N ASN A 33 -11.13 0.63 -21.12
CA ASN A 33 -10.62 -0.75 -21.07
C ASN A 33 -10.41 -1.29 -19.62
N THR A 34 -11.29 -0.91 -18.70
CA THR A 34 -11.36 -1.39 -17.31
C THR A 34 -12.55 -2.32 -17.05
N ASN A 35 -13.22 -2.81 -18.11
CA ASN A 35 -14.47 -3.60 -18.07
C ASN A 35 -14.29 -5.13 -17.85
N GLY A 36 -13.13 -5.59 -17.40
CA GLY A 36 -12.90 -7.00 -17.07
C GLY A 36 -13.62 -7.41 -15.78
N THR A 37 -14.09 -8.65 -15.68
CA THR A 37 -14.77 -9.18 -14.47
C THR A 37 -13.95 -9.01 -13.19
N ASP A 38 -12.63 -9.08 -13.28
CA ASP A 38 -11.73 -8.80 -12.16
C ASP A 38 -11.49 -7.30 -11.95
N MET A 39 -11.49 -6.52 -13.02
CA MET A 39 -11.16 -5.09 -13.02
C MET A 39 -12.24 -4.24 -12.36
N THR A 40 -13.52 -4.61 -12.54
CA THR A 40 -14.67 -3.91 -11.95
C THR A 40 -14.66 -3.84 -10.42
N LYS A 41 -13.92 -4.74 -9.77
CA LYS A 41 -13.84 -4.82 -8.31
C LYS A 41 -12.95 -3.73 -7.69
N PHE A 42 -12.08 -3.07 -8.46
CA PHE A 42 -11.10 -2.10 -7.94
C PHE A 42 -11.56 -0.64 -7.97
N HIS A 43 -12.69 -0.37 -8.62
CA HIS A 43 -13.35 0.95 -8.63
C HIS A 43 -14.79 0.87 -8.15
N ARG A 44 -15.09 -0.08 -7.24
CA ARG A 44 -16.42 -0.21 -6.63
C ARG A 44 -16.88 1.09 -5.97
N VAL A 45 -15.98 1.83 -5.32
CA VAL A 45 -16.27 3.15 -4.72
C VAL A 45 -16.79 4.13 -5.77
N ALA A 46 -16.25 4.12 -7.00
CA ALA A 46 -16.68 5.00 -8.09
C ALA A 46 -18.13 4.78 -8.53
N THR A 47 -18.78 3.68 -8.11
CA THR A 47 -20.21 3.46 -8.34
C THR A 47 -21.11 4.39 -7.50
N LYS A 48 -20.56 5.02 -6.45
CA LYS A 48 -21.25 6.00 -5.57
C LYS A 48 -22.56 5.47 -4.98
N ASP A 49 -22.56 4.21 -4.59
CA ASP A 49 -23.71 3.55 -3.96
C ASP A 49 -23.76 3.79 -2.44
N LYS A 50 -22.72 4.42 -1.86
CA LYS A 50 -22.53 4.70 -0.42
C LYS A 50 -22.50 3.46 0.48
N GLY A 51 -22.45 2.26 -0.10
CA GLY A 51 -22.39 1.00 0.66
C GLY A 51 -20.98 0.66 1.15
N LEU A 52 -19.96 1.29 0.57
CA LEU A 52 -18.55 1.02 0.81
C LEU A 52 -17.79 2.31 1.09
N ALA A 53 -17.32 2.48 2.32
CA ALA A 53 -16.63 3.68 2.77
C ALA A 53 -15.64 3.40 3.91
N LEU A 54 -14.72 4.35 4.15
CA LEU A 54 -13.98 4.38 5.41
C LEU A 54 -14.92 4.68 6.58
N ARG A 55 -14.63 4.12 7.75
CA ARG A 55 -15.39 4.36 8.99
C ARG A 55 -14.88 5.55 9.80
N PHE A 56 -13.82 6.20 9.32
CA PHE A 56 -13.16 7.35 9.91
C PHE A 56 -12.78 8.36 8.82
N PRO A 57 -12.49 9.63 9.16
CA PRO A 57 -12.04 10.62 8.20
C PRO A 57 -10.70 10.25 7.54
N GLY A 58 -10.56 10.49 6.24
CA GLY A 58 -9.35 10.15 5.51
C GLY A 58 -9.53 10.20 4.01
N TYR A 59 -8.53 9.75 3.27
CA TYR A 59 -8.50 9.75 1.81
C TYR A 59 -8.26 8.35 1.28
N LEU A 60 -8.85 8.05 0.13
CA LEU A 60 -8.62 6.81 -0.62
C LEU A 60 -8.20 7.17 -2.04
N ILE A 61 -7.04 6.68 -2.47
CA ILE A 61 -6.55 6.79 -3.83
C ILE A 61 -6.78 5.44 -4.52
N GLY A 62 -7.70 5.43 -5.47
CA GLY A 62 -7.97 4.31 -6.36
C GLY A 62 -7.02 4.32 -7.55
N ILE A 63 -6.39 3.18 -7.81
CA ILE A 63 -5.52 2.95 -8.95
C ILE A 63 -6.10 1.80 -9.77
N GLU A 64 -6.03 1.93 -11.08
CA GLU A 64 -6.47 0.94 -12.06
C GLU A 64 -5.37 0.67 -13.08
N LYS A 65 -5.52 -0.41 -13.85
CA LYS A 65 -4.75 -0.61 -15.09
C LYS A 65 -5.63 -0.33 -16.30
N THR A 66 -5.09 0.44 -17.24
CA THR A 66 -5.71 0.69 -18.55
C THR A 66 -4.81 0.16 -19.65
N TYR A 67 -5.39 -0.10 -20.83
CA TYR A 67 -4.62 -0.33 -22.04
C TYR A 67 -4.32 1.01 -22.71
N LYS A 68 -3.16 1.16 -23.33
CA LYS A 68 -2.93 2.24 -24.30
C LYS A 68 -3.93 2.04 -25.45
N SER A 69 -4.89 2.94 -25.62
CA SER A 69 -5.84 2.83 -26.72
C SER A 69 -5.17 3.29 -28.01
N ASN A 70 -4.74 2.38 -28.86
CA ASN A 70 -4.52 2.73 -30.26
C ASN A 70 -5.90 2.82 -30.92
N ASN A 71 -6.44 4.04 -31.08
CA ASN A 71 -7.57 4.31 -31.98
C ASN A 71 -7.25 4.01 -33.47
N LEU A 72 -6.25 3.19 -33.76
CA LEU A 72 -5.72 2.92 -35.09
C LEU A 72 -5.54 1.43 -35.41
N GLY A 73 -6.18 0.52 -34.67
CA GLY A 73 -6.37 -0.87 -35.12
C GLY A 73 -5.12 -1.71 -35.36
N GLU A 74 -3.90 -1.21 -35.15
CA GLU A 74 -2.67 -1.96 -35.37
C GLU A 74 -1.63 -1.72 -34.28
N SER A 75 -1.03 -2.87 -33.91
CA SER A 75 0.23 -3.09 -33.22
C SER A 75 0.25 -3.08 -31.68
N TRP A 76 0.80 -4.19 -31.17
CA TRP A 76 1.17 -4.49 -29.79
C TRP A 76 2.47 -3.78 -29.37
N PHE A 77 2.91 -2.77 -30.12
CA PHE A 77 4.14 -2.04 -29.84
C PHE A 77 3.81 -0.85 -28.96
N CYS A 78 4.34 -0.90 -27.75
CA CYS A 78 4.19 0.14 -26.75
C CYS A 78 5.22 1.21 -27.10
N GLU A 79 4.79 2.33 -27.67
CA GLU A 79 5.67 3.48 -27.89
C GLU A 79 6.11 4.05 -26.53
N ASP A 80 7.38 4.48 -26.48
CA ASP A 80 8.13 4.91 -25.29
C ASP A 80 7.30 5.78 -24.36
N ASN A 81 7.19 5.35 -23.10
CA ASN A 81 6.67 6.21 -22.04
C ASN A 81 7.59 7.43 -21.86
N MET A 82 7.03 8.57 -21.45
CA MET A 82 7.81 9.63 -20.80
C MET A 82 8.30 9.10 -19.45
N LEU A 83 9.31 8.24 -19.50
CA LEU A 83 9.99 7.72 -18.32
C LEU A 83 10.55 8.92 -17.55
N PRO A 84 10.50 8.90 -16.21
CA PRO A 84 11.28 9.84 -15.42
C PRO A 84 12.74 9.84 -15.91
N ASP A 85 13.40 10.99 -15.90
CA ASP A 85 14.80 11.11 -16.33
C ASP A 85 15.71 10.35 -15.34
N PHE A 86 15.88 9.05 -15.59
CA PHE A 86 16.77 8.18 -14.82
C PHE A 86 18.21 8.50 -15.17
N ARG A 87 18.91 9.18 -14.26
CA ARG A 87 20.34 9.48 -14.41
C ARG A 87 21.16 8.57 -13.51
N PRO A 88 21.87 7.55 -14.03
CA PRO A 88 22.68 6.67 -13.20
C PRO A 88 23.81 7.47 -12.52
N THR A 89 24.01 7.26 -11.22
CA THR A 89 25.13 7.83 -10.47
C THR A 89 26.32 6.90 -10.34
N THR A 90 26.11 5.57 -10.44
CA THR A 90 27.17 4.55 -10.36
C THR A 90 26.80 3.29 -11.14
N ASP A 91 27.79 2.47 -11.48
CA ASP A 91 27.58 1.16 -12.13
C ASP A 91 26.74 0.20 -11.29
N GLU A 92 26.82 0.30 -9.96
CA GLU A 92 26.07 -0.55 -9.02
C GLU A 92 24.55 -0.35 -9.09
N ASN A 93 24.09 0.86 -9.41
CA ASN A 93 22.65 1.16 -9.48
C ASN A 93 22.04 0.82 -10.86
N GLN A 94 22.85 0.42 -11.85
CA GLN A 94 22.36 0.14 -13.21
C GLN A 94 21.32 -0.96 -13.26
N VAL A 95 21.43 -2.00 -12.42
CA VAL A 95 20.45 -3.10 -12.36
C VAL A 95 19.09 -2.56 -11.89
N ALA A 96 19.07 -1.82 -10.77
CA ALA A 96 17.85 -1.24 -10.23
C ALA A 96 17.21 -0.23 -11.19
N ILE A 97 18.01 0.57 -11.89
CA ILE A 97 17.56 1.52 -12.91
C ILE A 97 16.96 0.79 -14.12
N LYS A 98 17.66 -0.24 -14.64
CA LYS A 98 17.17 -1.04 -15.76
C LYS A 98 15.83 -1.68 -15.43
N GLN A 99 15.68 -2.18 -14.21
CA GLN A 99 14.43 -2.75 -13.73
C GLN A 99 13.33 -1.71 -13.60
N ALA A 100 13.60 -0.57 -12.97
CA ALA A 100 12.61 0.49 -12.86
C ALA A 100 12.16 1.00 -14.23
N LYS A 101 13.07 1.13 -15.20
CA LYS A 101 12.72 1.43 -16.59
C LYS A 101 11.81 0.35 -17.19
N SER A 102 12.17 -0.91 -17.05
CA SER A 102 11.37 -2.04 -17.56
C SER A 102 9.97 -2.10 -16.93
N ILE A 103 9.86 -1.79 -15.63
CA ILE A 103 8.59 -1.79 -14.89
C ILE A 103 7.73 -0.61 -15.32
N LEU A 104 8.32 0.58 -15.47
CA LEU A 104 7.60 1.78 -15.89
C LEU A 104 7.26 1.79 -17.37
N ASP A 105 7.85 0.93 -18.19
CA ASP A 105 7.55 0.74 -19.61
C ASP A 105 6.48 -0.34 -19.87
N ASP A 106 5.57 -0.54 -18.92
CA ASP A 106 4.46 -1.49 -19.09
C ASP A 106 3.46 -0.98 -20.15
N CYS A 107 3.08 -1.90 -21.04
CA CYS A 107 2.03 -1.75 -22.04
C CYS A 107 0.62 -1.54 -21.46
N LYS A 108 0.41 -1.93 -20.21
CA LYS A 108 -0.81 -1.68 -19.43
C LYS A 108 -0.49 -0.75 -18.27
N PRO A 109 -0.33 0.56 -18.52
CA PRO A 109 0.05 1.49 -17.47
C PRO A 109 -1.01 1.56 -16.39
N THR A 110 -0.53 1.73 -15.16
CA THR A 110 -1.39 2.09 -14.04
C THR A 110 -1.81 3.56 -14.12
N VAL A 111 -3.00 3.86 -13.62
CA VAL A 111 -3.63 5.20 -13.59
C VAL A 111 -4.36 5.43 -12.28
N ILE A 112 -4.42 6.68 -11.82
CA ILE A 112 -5.32 7.05 -10.73
C ILE A 112 -6.75 7.12 -11.30
N SER A 113 -7.63 6.27 -10.78
CA SER A 113 -9.03 6.19 -11.20
C SER A 113 -9.93 7.10 -10.39
N HIS A 114 -9.71 7.22 -9.08
CA HIS A 114 -10.47 8.13 -8.22
C HIS A 114 -9.67 8.52 -7.00
N ILE A 115 -9.99 9.70 -6.46
CA ILE A 115 -9.55 10.14 -5.14
C ILE A 115 -10.78 10.57 -4.36
N VAL A 116 -11.01 9.92 -3.22
CA VAL A 116 -12.19 10.13 -2.39
C VAL A 116 -11.76 10.59 -1.00
N LYS A 117 -12.33 11.71 -0.57
CA LYS A 117 -12.27 12.21 0.79
C LYS A 117 -13.45 11.65 1.58
N TYR A 118 -13.16 11.12 2.76
CA TYR A 118 -14.11 10.71 3.77
C TYR A 118 -14.03 11.70 4.92
N GLN A 119 -15.16 12.27 5.33
CA GLN A 119 -15.22 13.25 6.41
C GLN A 119 -16.51 13.11 7.21
N LEU A 120 -16.44 13.38 8.51
CA LEU A 120 -17.62 13.43 9.36
C LEU A 120 -18.56 14.54 8.85
N SER A 121 -19.81 14.19 8.59
CA SER A 121 -20.82 15.11 8.07
C SER A 121 -21.87 15.40 9.12
N ASP A 122 -21.91 16.66 9.55
CA ASP A 122 -22.93 17.21 10.45
C ASP A 122 -23.89 18.18 9.73
N LYS A 123 -24.10 17.96 8.43
CA LYS A 123 -24.85 18.85 7.52
C LYS A 123 -26.27 19.20 7.98
N LYS A 124 -26.85 18.47 8.93
CA LYS A 124 -28.15 18.80 9.53
C LYS A 124 -28.02 18.87 11.05
N PRO A 125 -28.40 19.99 11.68
CA PRO A 125 -28.57 20.03 13.13
C PRO A 125 -29.55 18.92 13.53
N ASN A 126 -29.16 18.08 14.48
CA ASN A 126 -29.91 16.92 14.98
C ASN A 126 -29.98 15.68 14.05
N SER A 127 -29.18 15.58 12.98
CA SER A 127 -29.00 14.27 12.31
C SER A 127 -27.91 13.45 12.99
N MET A 128 -28.04 12.11 12.92
CA MET A 128 -26.96 11.20 13.31
C MET A 128 -25.70 11.53 12.49
N PRO A 129 -24.55 11.81 13.14
CA PRO A 129 -23.29 11.99 12.43
C PRO A 129 -22.94 10.74 11.63
N PHE A 130 -22.42 10.92 10.43
CA PHE A 130 -21.97 9.82 9.58
C PHE A 130 -20.77 10.26 8.73
N ILE A 131 -19.99 9.28 8.28
CA ILE A 131 -18.90 9.55 7.33
C ILE A 131 -19.49 9.76 5.94
N SER A 132 -19.26 10.93 5.38
CA SER A 132 -19.64 11.29 4.01
C SER A 132 -18.45 11.15 3.06
N GLU A 133 -18.73 10.70 1.85
CA GLU A 133 -17.77 10.62 0.75
C GLU A 133 -17.87 11.88 -0.15
N GLN A 134 -16.71 12.39 -0.56
CA GLN A 134 -16.55 13.48 -1.54
C GLN A 134 -15.47 13.08 -2.53
N PHE A 135 -15.82 13.01 -3.81
CA PHE A 135 -14.84 12.74 -4.87
C PHE A 135 -14.08 14.03 -5.20
N ILE A 136 -12.78 14.01 -4.96
CA ILE A 136 -11.84 15.04 -5.41
C ILE A 136 -11.55 14.85 -6.91
N TYR A 137 -11.45 13.58 -7.29
CA TYR A 137 -11.18 13.15 -8.64
C TYR A 137 -11.92 11.84 -8.91
N ASP A 138 -12.44 11.67 -10.12
CA ASP A 138 -13.19 10.49 -10.55
C ASP A 138 -13.13 10.36 -12.08
N LEU A 139 -12.30 9.44 -12.55
CA LEU A 139 -12.10 9.09 -13.96
C LEU A 139 -13.42 8.68 -14.65
N TYR A 140 -14.38 8.18 -13.87
CA TYR A 140 -15.69 7.76 -14.35
C TYR A 140 -16.74 8.86 -14.24
N SER A 141 -16.41 10.08 -13.86
CA SER A 141 -17.38 11.20 -13.80
C SER A 141 -17.60 11.86 -15.16
N LYS A 142 -18.74 12.55 -15.34
CA LYS A 142 -18.99 13.36 -16.55
C LYS A 142 -18.17 14.64 -16.57
N ASP A 143 -17.70 15.11 -15.41
CA ASP A 143 -17.01 16.40 -15.25
C ASP A 143 -15.61 16.40 -15.88
N ILE A 144 -15.07 15.23 -16.24
CA ILE A 144 -13.84 15.12 -17.02
C ILE A 144 -14.06 15.51 -18.49
N GLU A 145 -15.28 15.46 -19.01
CA GLU A 145 -15.58 15.94 -20.37
C GLU A 145 -15.58 17.49 -20.48
N LEU A 146 -15.62 18.22 -19.36
CA LEU A 146 -15.73 19.69 -19.29
C LEU A 146 -14.38 20.43 -19.36
N HIS A 147 -13.27 19.71 -19.29
CA HIS A 147 -11.98 20.22 -19.73
C HIS A 147 -11.75 19.55 -21.08
N LYS A 148 -11.57 20.34 -22.15
CA LYS A 148 -11.30 19.92 -23.54
C LYS A 148 -10.73 18.50 -23.56
N PRO A 149 -11.22 17.58 -24.42
CA PRO A 149 -10.87 16.16 -24.33
C PRO A 149 -9.40 16.08 -23.97
N LEU A 150 -9.10 15.76 -22.70
CA LEU A 150 -7.79 15.27 -22.32
C LEU A 150 -7.51 14.30 -23.43
N SER A 151 -6.48 14.56 -24.26
CA SER A 151 -6.23 13.69 -25.40
C SER A 151 -6.39 12.29 -24.84
N LYS A 152 -7.27 11.49 -25.42
CA LYS A 152 -7.67 10.17 -24.89
C LYS A 152 -6.46 9.21 -24.79
N ASP A 153 -5.27 9.75 -24.96
CA ASP A 153 -3.98 9.23 -25.29
C ASP A 153 -2.97 9.48 -24.15
N ASP A 154 -3.28 10.26 -23.09
CA ASP A 154 -2.37 10.43 -21.95
C ASP A 154 -2.98 10.19 -20.55
N PRO A 155 -3.03 8.90 -20.12
CA PRO A 155 -3.41 8.53 -18.78
C PRO A 155 -2.45 9.03 -17.67
N ILE A 156 -1.22 9.43 -18.01
CA ILE A 156 -0.23 9.96 -17.05
C ILE A 156 -0.63 11.37 -16.63
N LEU A 157 -0.91 12.25 -17.60
CA LEU A 157 -1.37 13.63 -17.35
C LEU A 157 -2.62 13.65 -16.45
N THR A 158 -3.53 12.71 -16.70
CA THR A 158 -4.77 12.58 -15.93
C THR A 158 -4.51 12.24 -14.46
N GLY A 159 -3.56 11.33 -14.19
CA GLY A 159 -3.12 11.03 -12.82
C GLY A 159 -2.42 12.20 -12.13
N GLN A 160 -1.60 12.97 -12.86
CA GLN A 160 -0.95 14.17 -12.31
C GLN A 160 -1.99 15.22 -11.88
N ILE A 161 -3.03 15.46 -12.70
CA ILE A 161 -4.14 16.35 -12.34
C ILE A 161 -4.83 15.86 -11.06
N ALA A 162 -5.04 14.55 -10.91
CA ALA A 162 -5.64 13.99 -9.71
C ALA A 162 -4.79 14.30 -8.46
N LEU A 163 -3.47 14.12 -8.56
CA LEU A 163 -2.55 14.43 -7.45
C LEU A 163 -2.49 15.91 -7.12
N SER A 164 -2.45 16.81 -8.10
CA SER A 164 -2.51 18.26 -7.86
C SER A 164 -3.81 18.68 -7.17
N ARG A 165 -4.94 18.01 -7.46
CA ARG A 165 -6.20 18.26 -6.75
C ARG A 165 -6.17 17.77 -5.31
N LEU A 166 -5.54 16.62 -5.04
CA LEU A 166 -5.34 16.13 -3.68
C LEU A 166 -4.42 17.07 -2.87
N GLU A 167 -3.33 17.53 -3.46
CA GLU A 167 -2.41 18.51 -2.88
C GLU A 167 -3.16 19.81 -2.51
N ALA A 168 -3.94 20.36 -3.44
CA ALA A 168 -4.74 21.56 -3.19
C ALA A 168 -5.78 21.35 -2.08
N GLU A 169 -6.47 20.21 -2.07
CA GLU A 169 -7.46 19.89 -1.03
C GLU A 169 -6.82 19.80 0.36
N LEU A 170 -5.64 19.19 0.49
CA LEU A 170 -4.93 19.06 1.76
C LEU A 170 -4.33 20.38 2.23
N SER A 171 -3.81 21.19 1.32
CA SER A 171 -3.17 22.49 1.65
C SER A 171 -4.17 23.58 2.06
N GLN A 172 -5.44 23.45 1.67
CA GLN A 172 -6.48 24.45 1.96
C GLN A 172 -7.22 24.21 3.28
N GLN A 173 -7.05 23.05 3.91
CA GLN A 173 -7.75 22.70 5.13
C GLN A 173 -6.94 23.06 6.38
N PRO A 174 -7.58 23.50 7.48
CA PRO A 174 -6.91 23.62 8.77
C PRO A 174 -6.24 22.30 9.14
N PHE A 175 -4.93 22.35 9.37
CA PHE A 175 -4.17 21.17 9.74
C PHE A 175 -4.41 20.84 11.21
N GLN A 176 -5.02 19.69 11.46
CA GLN A 176 -5.45 19.26 12.81
C GLN A 176 -5.01 17.83 13.14
N TYR A 177 -4.08 17.28 12.36
CA TYR A 177 -3.70 15.88 12.44
C TYR A 177 -2.50 15.69 13.37
N SER A 178 -2.51 14.61 14.12
CA SER A 178 -1.40 14.19 14.99
C SER A 178 -0.31 13.42 14.23
N HIS A 179 -0.70 12.70 13.17
CA HIS A 179 0.14 11.81 12.38
C HIS A 179 -0.37 11.78 10.93
N ILE A 180 0.51 11.49 9.98
CA ILE A 180 0.14 11.18 8.59
C ILE A 180 0.35 9.69 8.36
N PHE A 181 -0.72 8.95 8.04
CA PHE A 181 -0.67 7.54 7.69
C PHE A 181 -0.80 7.36 6.18
N LEU A 182 0.18 6.73 5.55
CA LEU A 182 0.11 6.27 4.17
C LEU A 182 0.10 4.74 4.17
N PHE A 183 -1.00 4.12 3.72
CA PHE A 183 -1.20 2.68 3.84
C PHE A 183 -1.60 2.02 2.50
N ALA A 184 -0.92 0.95 2.12
CA ALA A 184 -1.29 0.09 0.99
C ALA A 184 -1.49 -1.38 1.39
N MET A 185 -2.51 -2.01 0.80
CA MET A 185 -2.80 -3.45 0.94
C MET A 185 -2.08 -4.31 -0.11
N GLY A 186 -2.00 -5.60 0.20
CA GLY A 186 -1.28 -6.60 -0.57
C GLY A 186 -2.02 -7.16 -1.77
N TRP A 187 -1.44 -8.25 -2.29
CA TRP A 187 -1.95 -8.99 -3.44
C TRP A 187 -3.31 -9.64 -3.16
N ASN A 188 -4.08 -9.89 -4.22
CA ASN A 188 -5.36 -10.59 -4.15
C ASN A 188 -6.40 -9.93 -3.22
N THR A 189 -6.31 -8.62 -3.04
CA THR A 189 -7.19 -7.81 -2.20
C THR A 189 -7.97 -6.84 -3.09
N ASP A 190 -9.26 -7.07 -3.29
CA ASP A 190 -10.11 -6.13 -4.00
C ASP A 190 -10.33 -4.82 -3.22
N GLN A 191 -10.95 -3.80 -3.82
CA GLN A 191 -11.15 -2.52 -3.14
C GLN A 191 -12.07 -2.64 -1.91
N GLN A 192 -13.05 -3.55 -1.93
CA GLN A 192 -13.94 -3.75 -0.80
C GLN A 192 -13.19 -4.36 0.39
N GLU A 193 -12.42 -5.40 0.13
CA GLU A 193 -11.59 -6.06 1.11
C GLU A 193 -10.53 -5.09 1.65
N ALA A 194 -9.87 -4.30 0.79
CA ALA A 194 -8.88 -3.32 1.22
C ALA A 194 -9.50 -2.29 2.19
N ILE A 195 -10.68 -1.75 1.87
CA ILE A 195 -11.40 -0.81 2.74
C ILE A 195 -11.80 -1.48 4.05
N ARG A 196 -12.26 -2.73 4.04
CA ARG A 196 -12.56 -3.50 5.27
C ARG A 196 -11.32 -3.71 6.12
N ASN A 197 -10.18 -3.96 5.50
CA ASN A 197 -8.89 -4.17 6.17
C ASN A 197 -8.37 -2.85 6.77
N TYR A 198 -8.47 -1.73 6.04
CA TYR A 198 -8.21 -0.39 6.57
C TYR A 198 -9.09 -0.06 7.76
N ASN A 199 -10.40 -0.28 7.62
CA ASN A 199 -11.36 -0.10 8.70
C ASN A 199 -11.04 -0.97 9.91
N SER A 200 -10.56 -2.19 9.73
CA SER A 200 -10.22 -3.07 10.85
C SER A 200 -8.97 -2.56 11.59
N LEU A 201 -7.86 -2.34 10.89
CA LEU A 201 -6.60 -2.00 11.55
C LEU A 201 -6.58 -0.58 12.11
N ILE A 202 -7.01 0.41 11.32
CA ILE A 202 -6.94 1.80 11.75
C ILE A 202 -7.96 2.08 12.86
N THR A 203 -9.14 1.46 12.84
CA THR A 203 -10.08 1.59 13.96
C THR A 203 -9.52 0.94 15.22
N ASN A 204 -8.88 -0.23 15.13
CA ASN A 204 -8.21 -0.83 16.28
C ASN A 204 -7.05 0.05 16.82
N LEU A 205 -6.36 0.81 15.95
CA LEU A 205 -5.39 1.81 16.38
C LEU A 205 -6.08 2.98 17.10
N ILE A 206 -7.13 3.54 16.52
CA ILE A 206 -7.87 4.67 17.11
C ILE A 206 -8.51 4.29 18.47
N GLU A 207 -9.05 3.08 18.57
CA GLU A 207 -9.75 2.57 19.76
C GLU A 207 -8.79 1.91 20.78
N SER A 208 -7.49 1.89 20.51
CA SER A 208 -6.52 1.28 21.43
C SER A 208 -6.38 2.10 22.72
N ASP A 209 -6.33 1.42 23.87
CA ASP A 209 -6.01 2.05 25.16
C ASP A 209 -4.60 2.68 25.21
N GLN A 210 -3.74 2.36 24.24
CA GLN A 210 -2.40 2.95 24.10
C GLN A 210 -2.39 4.22 23.23
N ALA A 211 -3.50 4.53 22.54
CA ALA A 211 -3.61 5.74 21.74
C ALA A 211 -3.74 6.96 22.67
N PRO A 212 -3.03 8.07 22.39
CA PRO A 212 -3.24 9.30 23.14
C PRO A 212 -4.64 9.88 22.84
N ASP A 213 -5.22 10.59 23.81
CA ASP A 213 -6.58 11.18 23.69
C ASP A 213 -6.74 12.11 22.47
N ASN A 214 -5.64 12.68 21.99
CA ASN A 214 -5.60 13.57 20.82
C ASN A 214 -5.18 12.85 19.52
N PHE A 215 -5.18 11.52 19.48
CA PHE A 215 -4.84 10.78 18.28
C PHE A 215 -5.87 11.04 17.16
N ASN A 216 -5.45 11.85 16.20
CA ASN A 216 -6.24 12.23 15.03
C ASN A 216 -5.38 12.05 13.77
N PRO A 217 -5.32 10.85 13.17
CA PRO A 217 -4.44 10.60 12.02
C PRO A 217 -5.05 11.16 10.72
N LEU A 218 -4.23 11.80 9.89
CA LEU A 218 -4.51 11.95 8.46
C LEU A 218 -4.28 10.61 7.79
N PHE A 219 -5.34 9.86 7.50
CA PHE A 219 -5.23 8.59 6.80
C PHE A 219 -5.30 8.74 5.28
N ILE A 220 -4.39 8.09 4.56
CA ILE A 220 -4.38 7.97 3.10
C ILE A 220 -4.18 6.50 2.72
N GLY A 221 -5.24 5.87 2.20
CA GLY A 221 -5.22 4.49 1.75
C GLY A 221 -5.04 4.37 0.23
N ILE A 222 -4.25 3.40 -0.22
CA ILE A 222 -4.06 3.09 -1.64
C ILE A 222 -4.78 1.79 -2.00
N THR A 223 -5.63 1.81 -3.01
CA THR A 223 -6.25 0.59 -3.56
C THR A 223 -5.85 0.43 -5.01
N TRP A 224 -5.58 -0.80 -5.44
CA TRP A 224 -4.95 -1.08 -6.73
C TRP A 224 -5.41 -2.43 -7.29
N PRO A 225 -5.23 -2.70 -8.60
CA PRO A 225 -5.76 -3.90 -9.23
C PRO A 225 -4.93 -5.14 -8.88
N SER A 226 -5.11 -5.64 -7.66
CA SER A 226 -4.27 -6.66 -7.05
C SER A 226 -4.83 -8.08 -7.16
N GLU A 227 -6.12 -8.25 -7.47
CA GLU A 227 -6.75 -9.57 -7.68
C GLU A 227 -6.49 -10.12 -9.09
N TRP A 228 -6.36 -11.44 -9.18
CA TRP A 228 -6.28 -12.18 -10.45
C TRP A 228 -7.13 -13.43 -10.31
N SER A 229 -8.23 -13.56 -11.06
CA SER A 229 -9.12 -14.72 -10.96
C SER A 229 -9.15 -15.54 -12.25
N TRP A 230 -8.18 -16.44 -12.37
CA TRP A 230 -8.33 -17.67 -13.14
C TRP A 230 -8.20 -18.81 -12.12
N GLY A 231 -9.12 -19.77 -12.16
CA GLY A 231 -9.49 -20.60 -11.01
C GLY A 231 -8.53 -21.74 -10.61
N VAL A 232 -7.21 -21.63 -10.80
CA VAL A 232 -6.27 -22.71 -10.45
C VAL A 232 -5.05 -22.21 -9.65
N PHE A 233 -4.50 -23.07 -8.77
CA PHE A 233 -3.27 -22.78 -7.99
C PHE A 233 -2.07 -22.35 -8.86
N LEU A 234 -1.99 -22.85 -10.11
CA LEU A 234 -1.00 -22.47 -11.11
C LEU A 234 -1.09 -20.98 -11.49
N ASP A 235 -2.27 -20.37 -11.43
CA ASP A 235 -2.49 -18.97 -11.83
C ASP A 235 -1.88 -18.01 -10.82
N LYS A 236 -1.88 -18.38 -9.54
CA LYS A 236 -1.17 -17.64 -8.50
C LYS A 236 0.36 -17.68 -8.69
N LEU A 237 0.90 -18.80 -9.18
CA LEU A 237 2.34 -18.91 -9.46
C LEU A 237 2.76 -18.04 -10.65
N LEU A 238 1.95 -18.01 -11.71
CA LEU A 238 2.26 -17.31 -12.96
C LEU A 238 2.02 -15.79 -12.88
N SER A 239 1.07 -15.33 -12.07
CA SER A 239 0.76 -13.90 -11.91
C SER A 239 1.68 -13.17 -10.92
N TYR A 240 2.48 -13.91 -10.15
CA TYR A 240 3.36 -13.35 -9.13
C TYR A 240 4.33 -12.27 -9.69
N PRO A 241 5.13 -12.52 -10.74
CA PRO A 241 6.08 -11.51 -11.23
C PRO A 241 5.38 -10.26 -11.75
N ILE A 242 4.25 -10.44 -12.43
CA ILE A 242 3.44 -9.32 -12.94
C ILE A 242 2.95 -8.45 -11.78
N LYS A 243 2.45 -9.05 -10.71
CA LYS A 243 1.88 -8.29 -9.57
C LYS A 243 2.95 -7.66 -8.68
N ALA A 244 4.11 -8.30 -8.61
CA ALA A 244 5.32 -7.73 -8.03
C ALA A 244 5.77 -6.47 -8.79
N ASP A 245 5.75 -6.51 -10.12
CA ASP A 245 6.08 -5.37 -10.98
C ASP A 245 5.00 -4.29 -10.90
N ASP A 246 3.71 -4.64 -10.90
CA ASP A 246 2.60 -3.70 -10.69
C ASP A 246 2.75 -2.90 -9.39
N ALA A 247 3.10 -3.58 -8.29
CA ALA A 247 3.32 -2.94 -6.99
C ALA A 247 4.51 -1.97 -7.03
N ASP A 248 5.60 -2.35 -7.71
CA ASP A 248 6.76 -1.47 -7.90
C ASP A 248 6.44 -0.29 -8.84
N GLU A 249 5.69 -0.50 -9.93
CA GLU A 249 5.22 0.53 -10.86
C GLU A 249 4.44 1.59 -10.12
N ILE A 250 3.46 1.17 -9.32
CA ILE A 250 2.62 2.06 -8.52
C ILE A 250 3.45 2.80 -7.48
N GLY A 251 4.38 2.09 -6.81
CA GLY A 251 5.30 2.67 -5.84
C GLY A 251 6.12 3.82 -6.45
N LEU A 252 6.69 3.59 -7.64
CA LEU A 252 7.52 4.56 -8.36
C LEU A 252 6.71 5.72 -8.97
N LYS A 253 5.55 5.40 -9.55
CA LYS A 253 4.81 6.33 -10.42
C LYS A 253 3.80 7.18 -9.66
N TRP A 254 3.13 6.63 -8.65
CA TRP A 254 1.99 7.27 -8.00
C TRP A 254 2.23 7.52 -6.51
N VAL A 255 2.74 6.53 -5.78
CA VAL A 255 2.94 6.65 -4.33
C VAL A 255 4.16 7.51 -4.02
N TYR A 256 5.22 7.45 -4.84
CA TYR A 256 6.38 8.33 -4.69
C TYR A 256 6.00 9.82 -4.78
N PRO A 257 5.30 10.32 -5.83
CA PRO A 257 4.85 11.72 -5.86
C PRO A 257 3.88 12.09 -4.72
N VAL A 258 2.97 11.19 -4.32
CA VAL A 258 2.14 11.43 -3.12
C VAL A 258 3.04 11.69 -1.91
N LEU A 259 4.04 10.83 -1.70
CA LEU A 259 4.95 10.96 -0.57
C LEU A 259 5.81 12.23 -0.67
N THR A 260 6.45 12.48 -1.81
CA THR A 260 7.44 13.55 -1.95
C THR A 260 6.87 14.93 -2.17
N ASP A 261 5.78 15.01 -2.93
CA ASP A 261 5.26 16.28 -3.42
C ASP A 261 4.05 16.73 -2.59
N ILE A 262 3.44 15.82 -1.82
CA ILE A 262 2.27 16.14 -0.98
C ILE A 262 2.58 15.94 0.51
N LEU A 263 2.97 14.72 0.93
CA LEU A 263 3.05 14.40 2.36
C LEU A 263 4.29 14.97 3.06
N LYS A 264 5.46 14.90 2.42
CA LYS A 264 6.70 15.49 2.98
C LYS A 264 6.59 17.01 3.17
N PRO A 265 6.03 17.79 2.23
CA PRO A 265 5.72 19.20 2.47
C PRO A 265 4.81 19.42 3.68
N LEU A 266 3.70 18.69 3.81
CA LEU A 266 2.79 18.80 4.95
C LEU A 266 3.49 18.47 6.28
N LYS A 267 4.33 17.42 6.31
CA LYS A 267 5.18 17.10 7.46
C LYS A 267 6.05 18.28 7.85
N ARG A 268 6.76 18.90 6.90
CA ARG A 268 7.65 20.03 7.19
C ARG A 268 6.89 21.26 7.67
N GLU A 269 5.75 21.55 7.06
CA GLU A 269 4.94 22.72 7.39
C GLU A 269 4.30 22.62 8.77
N HIS A 270 3.81 21.42 9.12
CA HIS A 270 3.03 21.22 10.35
C HIS A 270 3.78 20.44 11.44
N ASN A 271 5.03 20.07 11.18
CA ASN A 271 5.87 19.27 12.08
C ASN A 271 5.17 17.99 12.59
N VAL A 272 4.61 17.21 11.66
CA VAL A 272 3.91 15.96 11.98
C VAL A 272 4.58 14.74 11.38
N PRO A 273 4.62 13.62 12.10
CA PRO A 273 5.29 12.41 11.64
C PRO A 273 4.50 11.71 10.52
N ILE A 274 5.24 11.15 9.57
CA ILE A 274 4.73 10.25 8.53
C ILE A 274 5.00 8.80 8.93
N VAL A 275 3.93 8.02 9.05
CA VAL A 275 3.95 6.57 9.22
C VAL A 275 3.54 5.92 7.90
N ALA A 276 4.51 5.33 7.20
CA ALA A 276 4.30 4.59 5.96
C ALA A 276 4.15 3.10 6.27
N LEU A 277 2.94 2.58 6.11
CA LEU A 277 2.57 1.22 6.44
C LEU A 277 2.25 0.44 5.16
N GLY A 278 2.66 -0.82 5.08
CA GLY A 278 2.23 -1.68 3.99
C GLY A 278 2.14 -3.14 4.41
N HIS A 279 1.19 -3.86 3.84
CA HIS A 279 1.02 -5.30 4.04
C HIS A 279 1.35 -6.07 2.76
N SER A 280 2.15 -7.14 2.83
CA SER A 280 2.45 -7.99 1.67
C SER A 280 2.98 -7.17 0.48
N PHE A 281 2.38 -7.22 -0.71
CA PHE A 281 2.77 -6.36 -1.85
C PHE A 281 2.48 -4.87 -1.64
N GLY A 282 1.58 -4.51 -0.72
CA GLY A 282 1.45 -3.14 -0.25
C GLY A 282 2.73 -2.66 0.45
N ALA A 283 3.42 -3.55 1.19
CA ALA A 283 4.73 -3.24 1.75
C ALA A 283 5.79 -3.07 0.66
N ARG A 284 5.74 -3.88 -0.40
CA ARG A 284 6.60 -3.74 -1.59
C ARG A 284 6.39 -2.37 -2.26
N MET A 285 5.13 -1.99 -2.49
CA MET A 285 4.74 -0.71 -3.07
C MET A 285 5.22 0.49 -2.22
N ILE A 286 4.95 0.46 -0.92
CA ILE A 286 5.29 1.54 0.01
C ILE A 286 6.81 1.68 0.14
N THR A 287 7.53 0.58 0.35
CA THR A 287 9.00 0.64 0.42
C THR A 287 9.59 1.10 -0.90
N ARG A 288 9.06 0.65 -2.05
CA ARG A 288 9.51 1.13 -3.35
C ARG A 288 9.37 2.65 -3.47
N ALA A 289 8.25 3.23 -3.02
CA ALA A 289 8.05 4.67 -3.01
C ALA A 289 9.03 5.39 -2.08
N VAL A 290 9.21 4.89 -0.84
CA VAL A 290 10.10 5.50 0.16
C VAL A 290 11.54 5.60 -0.36
N PHE A 291 12.05 4.54 -0.99
CA PHE A 291 13.44 4.46 -1.48
C PHE A 291 13.61 4.90 -2.94
N ALA A 292 12.57 5.42 -3.59
CA ALA A 292 12.64 5.81 -5.00
C ALA A 292 13.48 7.07 -5.26
N HIS A 293 13.74 7.91 -4.26
CA HIS A 293 14.42 9.20 -4.46
C HIS A 293 15.83 9.03 -5.05
N GLU A 294 16.65 8.16 -4.47
CA GLU A 294 17.99 7.88 -4.99
C GLU A 294 17.96 7.22 -6.38
N LEU A 295 16.83 6.63 -6.77
CA LEU A 295 16.68 6.01 -8.09
C LEU A 295 16.24 7.01 -9.16
N LEU A 296 15.35 7.92 -8.79
CA LEU A 296 14.67 8.85 -9.71
C LEU A 296 15.34 10.23 -9.77
N LYS A 297 15.98 10.66 -8.67
CA LYS A 297 16.55 12.01 -8.51
C LYS A 297 17.92 12.02 -7.82
N PRO A 298 18.90 11.25 -8.29
CA PRO A 298 20.13 11.01 -7.53
C PRO A 298 21.11 12.20 -7.45
N ASN A 299 20.85 13.28 -8.19
CA ASN A 299 21.63 14.52 -8.11
C ASN A 299 20.93 15.61 -7.28
N GLU A 300 19.74 15.34 -6.76
CA GLU A 300 19.06 16.23 -5.82
C GLU A 300 19.51 15.86 -4.40
N ASN A 301 20.02 16.84 -3.66
CA ASN A 301 20.36 16.63 -2.26
C ASN A 301 19.07 16.39 -1.48
N ASN A 302 18.95 15.19 -0.92
CA ASN A 302 17.87 14.86 -0.01
C ASN A 302 18.11 15.61 1.32
N THR A 303 17.41 16.73 1.54
CA THR A 303 17.61 17.59 2.72
C THR A 303 17.04 16.95 3.99
N GLU A 304 17.68 17.14 5.14
CA GLU A 304 17.13 16.76 6.45
C GLU A 304 15.74 17.40 6.61
N GLY A 305 14.69 16.58 6.80
CA GLY A 305 13.28 16.99 6.67
C GLY A 305 12.52 16.27 5.55
N THR A 306 13.19 15.42 4.77
CA THR A 306 12.58 14.59 3.72
C THR A 306 12.43 13.12 4.09
N LYS A 307 12.94 12.65 5.22
CA LYS A 307 12.81 11.24 5.61
C LYS A 307 11.38 10.93 6.06
N VAL A 308 10.93 9.71 5.79
CA VAL A 308 9.76 9.14 6.45
C VAL A 308 10.15 8.78 7.88
N ASP A 309 9.32 9.13 8.87
CA ASP A 309 9.67 8.89 10.27
C ASP A 309 9.66 7.40 10.59
N LEU A 310 8.62 6.70 10.15
CA LEU A 310 8.47 5.28 10.40
C LEU A 310 7.94 4.56 9.17
N VAL A 311 8.67 3.52 8.75
CA VAL A 311 8.22 2.55 7.76
C VAL A 311 7.92 1.23 8.46
N VAL A 312 6.71 0.71 8.30
CA VAL A 312 6.33 -0.61 8.82
C VAL A 312 5.92 -1.52 7.68
N ALA A 313 6.66 -2.61 7.50
CA ALA A 313 6.37 -3.66 6.53
C ALA A 313 5.76 -4.87 7.24
N LEU A 314 4.43 -4.95 7.25
CA LEU A 314 3.70 -6.10 7.80
C LEU A 314 3.74 -7.26 6.81
N GLN A 315 4.40 -8.37 7.17
CA GLN A 315 4.56 -9.54 6.31
C GLN A 315 4.97 -9.17 4.87
N GLY A 316 5.99 -8.32 4.72
CA GLY A 316 6.29 -7.70 3.43
C GLY A 316 6.67 -8.69 2.33
N ALA A 317 6.02 -8.58 1.16
CA ALA A 317 6.25 -9.45 0.01
C ALA A 317 7.27 -8.84 -0.97
N PHE A 318 8.48 -8.60 -0.47
CA PHE A 318 9.63 -8.18 -1.28
C PHE A 318 10.90 -8.80 -0.74
N SER A 319 11.90 -8.97 -1.60
CA SER A 319 13.14 -9.65 -1.24
C SER A 319 13.96 -8.85 -0.22
N VAL A 320 14.45 -9.51 0.83
CA VAL A 320 15.39 -8.93 1.80
C VAL A 320 16.70 -8.48 1.13
N ASN A 321 17.04 -9.06 -0.02
CA ASN A 321 18.23 -8.69 -0.78
C ASN A 321 18.21 -7.24 -1.29
N ARG A 322 17.05 -6.56 -1.28
CA ARG A 322 16.98 -5.13 -1.61
C ARG A 322 17.81 -4.25 -0.68
N PHE A 323 18.15 -4.71 0.53
CA PHE A 323 18.96 -3.99 1.51
C PHE A 323 20.46 -4.31 1.44
N PHE A 324 20.86 -5.45 0.88
CA PHE A 324 22.26 -5.87 0.90
C PHE A 324 23.05 -5.22 -0.23
N LYS A 325 24.35 -4.98 -0.01
CA LYS A 325 25.24 -4.49 -1.08
C LYS A 325 25.36 -5.49 -2.23
N GLU A 326 25.32 -6.80 -1.94
CA GLU A 326 25.30 -7.85 -2.95
C GLU A 326 23.94 -7.87 -3.66
N SER A 327 23.93 -7.63 -4.97
CA SER A 327 22.69 -7.52 -5.74
C SER A 327 22.04 -8.90 -5.93
N GLY A 328 20.84 -9.07 -5.37
CA GLY A 328 19.92 -10.14 -5.79
C GLY A 328 19.26 -9.82 -7.14
N PHE A 329 18.34 -10.68 -7.58
CA PHE A 329 17.60 -10.46 -8.83
C PHE A 329 16.91 -9.10 -8.89
N GLU A 330 16.45 -8.53 -7.77
CA GLU A 330 15.75 -7.24 -7.70
C GLU A 330 16.69 -6.03 -7.44
N GLY A 331 18.01 -6.25 -7.52
CA GLY A 331 19.01 -5.25 -7.14
C GLY A 331 19.03 -4.94 -5.65
N ASN A 332 19.61 -3.81 -5.28
CA ASN A 332 19.75 -3.32 -3.91
C ASN A 332 19.27 -1.87 -3.73
N PRO A 333 18.02 -1.54 -4.15
CA PRO A 333 17.52 -0.17 -4.12
C PRO A 333 17.44 0.43 -2.71
N TYR A 334 17.57 -0.37 -1.65
CA TYR A 334 17.40 0.06 -0.26
C TYR A 334 18.72 0.06 0.52
N LYS A 335 19.87 -0.03 -0.14
CA LYS A 335 21.20 -0.10 0.53
C LYS A 335 21.53 1.11 1.40
N ASN A 336 20.96 2.27 1.07
CA ASN A 336 21.13 3.53 1.79
C ASN A 336 19.85 3.87 2.58
N HIS A 337 19.21 2.87 3.19
CA HIS A 337 17.87 3.04 3.76
C HIS A 337 17.75 4.20 4.76
N SER A 338 18.82 4.47 5.51
CA SER A 338 18.89 5.55 6.49
C SER A 338 18.79 6.95 5.88
N THR A 339 18.96 7.12 4.56
CA THR A 339 18.75 8.40 3.87
C THR A 339 17.28 8.68 3.57
N ALA A 340 16.42 7.65 3.59
CA ALA A 340 15.03 7.72 3.18
C ALA A 340 14.02 7.56 4.33
N ALA A 341 14.39 6.85 5.39
CA ALA A 341 13.55 6.65 6.58
C ALA A 341 14.36 6.75 7.87
N ASN A 342 13.76 7.31 8.93
CA ASN A 342 14.37 7.36 10.27
C ASN A 342 14.30 5.97 10.91
N LYS A 343 13.19 5.25 10.79
CA LYS A 343 13.11 3.87 11.26
C LYS A 343 12.33 2.96 10.33
N ILE A 344 12.80 1.71 10.26
CA ILE A 344 12.17 0.63 9.52
C ILE A 344 11.93 -0.53 10.49
N VAL A 345 10.68 -0.99 10.53
CA VAL A 345 10.26 -2.18 11.27
C VAL A 345 9.62 -3.14 10.29
N MET A 346 10.07 -4.39 10.31
CA MET A 346 9.53 -5.45 9.46
C MET A 346 9.02 -6.59 10.33
N THR A 347 7.90 -7.19 9.96
CA THR A 347 7.40 -8.39 10.63
C THR A 347 7.43 -9.59 9.70
N TRP A 348 7.65 -10.77 10.29
CA TRP A 348 7.43 -12.06 9.64
C TRP A 348 6.60 -12.97 10.55
N SER A 349 6.02 -14.01 9.97
CA SER A 349 5.33 -15.07 10.71
C SER A 349 5.64 -16.44 10.11
N GLU A 350 5.76 -17.47 10.94
CA GLU A 350 5.87 -18.86 10.50
C GLU A 350 4.57 -19.41 9.90
N HIS A 351 3.44 -18.75 10.19
CA HIS A 351 2.11 -19.10 9.67
C HIS A 351 1.81 -18.42 8.33
N ASP A 352 2.73 -17.60 7.80
CA ASP A 352 2.59 -17.02 6.46
C ASP A 352 2.80 -18.09 5.38
N THR A 353 1.69 -18.52 4.75
CA THR A 353 1.72 -19.53 3.69
C THR A 353 2.00 -18.98 2.29
N ALA A 354 1.99 -17.66 2.11
CA ALA A 354 2.28 -17.02 0.82
C ALA A 354 3.78 -17.02 0.48
N ASN A 355 4.64 -16.87 1.49
CA ASN A 355 6.09 -16.73 1.29
C ASN A 355 6.82 -18.02 0.86
N PRO A 356 6.48 -19.23 1.34
CA PRO A 356 7.04 -20.47 0.81
C PRO A 356 6.83 -20.63 -0.70
N ILE A 357 5.67 -20.18 -1.21
CA ILE A 357 5.33 -20.21 -2.63
C ILE A 357 6.23 -19.25 -3.43
N ALA A 358 6.41 -18.02 -2.94
CA ALA A 358 7.27 -17.03 -3.60
C ALA A 358 8.72 -17.51 -3.73
N LYS A 359 9.28 -18.15 -2.69
CA LYS A 359 10.62 -18.75 -2.73
C LYS A 359 10.71 -19.87 -3.76
N PHE A 360 9.69 -20.74 -3.85
CA PHE A 360 9.68 -21.82 -4.83
C PHE A 360 9.63 -21.30 -6.27
N VAL A 361 8.84 -20.26 -6.54
CA VAL A 361 8.60 -19.75 -7.90
C VAL A 361 9.71 -18.82 -8.38
N SER A 362 10.16 -17.90 -7.53
CA SER A 362 11.03 -16.79 -7.93
C SER A 362 12.40 -16.82 -7.23
N GLY A 363 12.60 -17.72 -6.28
CA GLY A 363 13.75 -17.67 -5.37
C GLY A 363 13.73 -16.48 -4.42
N ALA A 364 12.68 -15.66 -4.42
CA ALA A 364 12.60 -14.47 -3.59
C ALA A 364 12.60 -14.82 -2.10
N LEU A 365 13.50 -14.17 -1.36
CA LEU A 365 13.64 -14.33 0.09
C LEU A 365 12.85 -13.20 0.75
N HIS A 366 11.54 -13.35 0.81
CA HIS A 366 10.65 -12.30 1.30
C HIS A 366 10.87 -11.95 2.76
N VAL A 367 10.80 -10.65 3.06
CA VAL A 367 10.91 -10.16 4.43
C VAL A 367 9.74 -10.60 5.31
N GLY A 368 8.58 -10.95 4.74
CA GLY A 368 7.46 -11.50 5.51
C GLY A 368 7.61 -12.96 5.94
N GLY A 369 8.62 -13.68 5.45
CA GLY A 369 8.74 -15.12 5.61
C GLY A 369 10.06 -15.56 6.25
N LYS A 370 10.04 -16.75 6.88
CA LYS A 370 11.21 -17.34 7.53
C LYS A 370 12.48 -17.34 6.68
N PRO A 371 12.46 -17.65 5.36
CA PRO A 371 13.69 -17.63 4.56
C PRO A 371 14.36 -16.25 4.44
N GLY A 372 13.58 -15.16 4.38
CA GLY A 372 14.12 -13.81 4.40
C GLY A 372 14.70 -13.45 5.76
N PHE A 373 14.01 -13.85 6.83
CA PHE A 373 14.49 -13.69 8.20
C PHE A 373 15.81 -14.42 8.44
N ASP A 374 15.89 -15.70 8.05
CA ASP A 374 17.10 -16.52 8.20
C ASP A 374 18.29 -15.89 7.44
N LYS A 375 18.05 -15.37 6.23
CA LYS A 375 19.09 -14.68 5.45
C LYS A 375 19.56 -13.38 6.11
N ALA A 376 18.64 -12.57 6.64
CA ALA A 376 18.98 -11.37 7.42
C ALA A 376 19.78 -11.72 8.68
N HIS A 377 19.37 -12.77 9.38
CA HIS A 377 20.04 -13.24 10.59
C HIS A 377 21.47 -13.71 10.30
N THR A 378 21.68 -14.54 9.27
CA THR A 378 23.03 -14.92 8.84
C THR A 378 23.87 -13.70 8.50
N TYR A 379 23.33 -12.75 7.73
CA TYR A 379 24.05 -11.53 7.39
C TYR A 379 24.47 -10.71 8.62
N ALA A 380 23.60 -10.58 9.62
CA ALA A 380 23.93 -9.88 10.85
C ALA A 380 25.01 -10.62 11.67
N CYS A 381 24.96 -11.95 11.72
CA CYS A 381 26.00 -12.77 12.37
C CYS A 381 27.37 -12.64 11.70
N ASP A 382 27.41 -12.45 10.38
CA ASP A 382 28.64 -12.25 9.62
C ASP A 382 29.21 -10.82 9.77
N ASN A 383 28.39 -9.85 10.18
CA ASN A 383 28.72 -8.42 10.26
C ASN A 383 28.52 -7.85 11.68
N GLN A 384 29.04 -8.54 12.70
CA GLN A 384 28.72 -8.28 14.12
C GLN A 384 29.08 -6.89 14.65
N SER A 385 30.06 -6.20 14.06
CA SER A 385 30.47 -4.88 14.55
C SER A 385 29.39 -3.82 14.33
N GLU A 386 28.63 -3.92 13.24
CA GLU A 386 27.58 -2.97 12.86
C GLU A 386 26.46 -3.73 12.10
N PRO A 387 25.65 -4.54 12.81
CA PRO A 387 24.63 -5.34 12.13
C PRO A 387 23.54 -4.43 11.57
N LEU A 388 23.24 -4.61 10.27
CA LEU A 388 22.15 -3.91 9.58
C LEU A 388 20.77 -4.27 10.17
N PHE A 389 20.61 -5.51 10.62
CA PHE A 389 19.36 -6.03 11.17
C PHE A 389 19.50 -6.36 12.65
N THR A 390 18.46 -6.01 13.41
CA THR A 390 18.26 -6.40 14.80
C THR A 390 17.00 -7.25 14.90
N PHE A 391 17.00 -8.21 15.81
CA PHE A 391 16.00 -9.27 15.86
C PHE A 391 15.24 -9.24 17.16
N TYR A 392 13.94 -9.46 17.03
CA TYR A 392 13.00 -9.35 18.12
C TYR A 392 11.90 -10.40 18.02
N GLU A 393 11.26 -10.68 19.14
CA GLU A 393 10.14 -11.61 19.23
C GLU A 393 8.99 -10.98 20.01
N ILE A 394 7.77 -11.12 19.48
CA ILE A 394 6.59 -10.66 20.18
C ILE A 394 6.32 -11.54 21.39
N GLN A 395 5.99 -10.90 22.51
CA GLN A 395 5.44 -11.55 23.69
C GLN A 395 3.92 -11.35 23.73
N SER A 396 3.21 -12.46 23.83
CA SER A 396 1.76 -12.50 24.07
C SER A 396 1.51 -13.34 25.31
N PRO A 397 0.54 -13.00 26.17
CA PRO A 397 0.07 -13.92 27.19
C PRO A 397 -0.59 -15.14 26.53
N GLU A 398 -0.74 -16.22 27.29
CA GLU A 398 -1.55 -17.38 26.85
C GLU A 398 -3.02 -17.01 26.64
N GLN A 399 -3.50 -16.01 27.39
CA GLN A 399 -4.87 -15.53 27.36
C GLN A 399 -5.18 -14.78 26.05
N THR A 400 -6.39 -14.98 25.56
CA THR A 400 -6.95 -14.24 24.44
C THR A 400 -8.07 -13.32 24.91
N ASP A 401 -8.44 -12.34 24.09
CA ASP A 401 -9.64 -11.55 24.34
C ASP A 401 -10.93 -12.36 24.13
N LYS A 402 -12.08 -11.73 24.37
CA LYS A 402 -13.41 -12.35 24.19
C LYS A 402 -13.72 -12.78 22.74
N HIS A 403 -12.88 -12.39 21.78
CA HIS A 403 -12.97 -12.71 20.36
C HIS A 403 -11.83 -13.64 19.91
N TYR A 404 -11.10 -14.24 20.86
CA TYR A 404 -9.97 -15.14 20.63
C TYR A 404 -8.76 -14.50 19.97
N HIS A 405 -8.64 -13.17 20.02
CA HIS A 405 -7.46 -12.47 19.58
C HIS A 405 -6.35 -12.56 20.63
N LYS A 406 -5.14 -12.86 20.17
CA LYS A 406 -3.92 -12.81 20.99
C LYS A 406 -3.63 -11.36 21.39
N LEU A 407 -3.27 -11.17 22.65
CA LEU A 407 -2.98 -9.86 23.21
C LEU A 407 -1.49 -9.54 23.03
N TYR A 408 -1.16 -8.27 22.86
CA TYR A 408 0.23 -7.82 22.85
C TYR A 408 0.69 -7.47 24.26
N GLN A 409 1.85 -7.98 24.68
CA GLN A 409 2.47 -7.63 25.98
C GLN A 409 3.82 -6.91 25.83
N GLY A 410 4.44 -6.98 24.66
CA GLY A 410 5.73 -6.35 24.41
C GLY A 410 6.55 -7.08 23.36
N VAL A 411 7.76 -6.59 23.18
CA VAL A 411 8.76 -7.16 22.29
C VAL A 411 10.03 -7.44 23.09
N VAL A 412 10.62 -8.62 22.89
CA VAL A 412 11.90 -8.99 23.53
C VAL A 412 13.01 -9.11 22.49
N PRO A 413 14.23 -8.62 22.77
CA PRO A 413 15.36 -8.77 21.87
C PRO A 413 15.82 -10.23 21.79
N THR A 414 16.24 -10.66 20.61
CA THR A 414 16.82 -11.99 20.37
C THR A 414 18.21 -11.87 19.74
N GLY A 415 19.03 -12.93 19.85
CA GLY A 415 20.34 -12.99 19.18
C GLY A 415 21.35 -11.92 19.62
N GLY A 416 21.25 -11.41 20.85
CA GLY A 416 22.12 -10.33 21.34
C GLY A 416 21.73 -8.93 20.86
N SER A 417 20.54 -8.77 20.28
CA SER A 417 20.02 -7.47 19.85
C SER A 417 19.89 -6.50 21.04
N PRO A 418 20.04 -5.18 20.82
CA PRO A 418 19.83 -4.19 21.86
C PRO A 418 18.39 -4.20 22.36
N ALA A 419 18.18 -3.62 23.55
CA ALA A 419 16.84 -3.38 24.07
C ALA A 419 15.98 -2.65 23.03
N TRP A 420 14.73 -3.11 22.87
CA TRP A 420 13.77 -2.63 21.87
C TRP A 420 13.72 -1.11 21.76
N HIS A 421 13.49 -0.42 22.88
CA HIS A 421 13.39 1.03 22.90
C HIS A 421 14.68 1.75 22.54
N HIS A 422 15.85 1.16 22.80
CA HIS A 422 17.11 1.77 22.42
C HIS A 422 17.35 1.67 20.90
N ASP A 423 17.03 0.52 20.30
CA ASP A 423 17.31 0.27 18.89
C ASP A 423 16.35 1.02 17.96
N LEU A 424 15.12 1.29 18.39
CA LEU A 424 14.15 2.04 17.59
C LEU A 424 14.56 3.50 17.31
N HIS A 425 15.54 4.04 18.04
CA HIS A 425 16.14 5.35 17.75
C HIS A 425 17.36 5.28 16.81
N ASN A 426 17.82 4.08 16.45
CA ASN A 426 18.96 3.91 15.56
C ASN A 426 18.50 3.77 14.10
N GLU A 427 18.73 4.83 13.32
CA GLU A 427 18.34 4.90 11.90
C GLU A 427 19.17 4.00 10.98
N SER A 428 20.37 3.60 11.41
CA SER A 428 21.21 2.69 10.61
C SER A 428 20.75 1.24 10.69
N ARG A 429 19.85 0.90 11.61
CA ARG A 429 19.39 -0.46 11.87
C ARG A 429 17.93 -0.68 11.55
N ILE A 430 17.64 -1.86 11.00
CA ILE A 430 16.29 -2.31 10.67
C ILE A 430 15.85 -3.32 11.73
N ALA A 431 14.74 -3.02 12.40
CA ALA A 431 14.18 -3.94 13.39
C ALA A 431 13.34 -5.01 12.68
N TYR A 432 13.66 -6.28 12.94
CA TYR A 432 13.03 -7.42 12.31
C TYR A 432 12.37 -8.31 13.36
N VAL A 433 11.04 -8.27 13.39
CA VAL A 433 10.23 -8.83 14.47
C VAL A 433 9.58 -10.14 14.04
N ASN A 434 9.82 -11.23 14.79
CA ASN A 434 9.01 -12.44 14.74
C ASN A 434 7.65 -12.14 15.37
N ALA A 435 6.62 -12.07 14.54
CA ALA A 435 5.26 -11.74 14.93
C ALA A 435 4.32 -12.95 14.87
N SER A 436 4.87 -14.18 14.84
CA SER A 436 4.09 -15.43 14.74
C SER A 436 3.00 -15.55 15.82
N GLU A 437 3.29 -15.07 17.04
CA GLU A 437 2.32 -15.07 18.16
C GLU A 437 1.06 -14.22 17.92
N LEU A 438 1.15 -13.13 17.15
CA LEU A 438 0.00 -12.27 16.83
C LEU A 438 -0.58 -12.56 15.45
N ILE A 439 0.25 -12.98 14.51
CA ILE A 439 -0.06 -13.14 13.09
C ILE A 439 -0.09 -14.65 12.81
N HIS A 440 -1.17 -15.30 13.25
CA HIS A 440 -1.27 -16.77 13.27
C HIS A 440 -2.43 -17.31 12.42
N TYR A 441 -3.63 -16.74 12.54
CA TYR A 441 -4.85 -17.29 11.94
C TYR A 441 -5.18 -16.67 10.59
N ASP A 442 -5.69 -17.45 9.64
CA ASP A 442 -6.36 -16.89 8.47
C ASP A 442 -7.74 -16.37 8.87
N VAL A 443 -8.10 -15.15 8.47
CA VAL A 443 -9.48 -14.67 8.65
C VAL A 443 -10.29 -15.02 7.42
N TYR A 444 -11.52 -15.47 7.65
CA TYR A 444 -12.51 -15.61 6.61
C TYR A 444 -12.62 -14.33 5.76
N GLN A 445 -12.31 -14.45 4.47
CA GLN A 445 -12.37 -13.37 3.48
C GLN A 445 -11.55 -12.11 3.84
N LYS A 446 -10.33 -12.29 4.38
CA LYS A 446 -9.33 -11.21 4.47
C LYS A 446 -7.95 -11.67 3.98
N GLY A 447 -7.05 -10.70 3.80
CA GLY A 447 -5.65 -10.92 3.47
C GLY A 447 -5.42 -11.57 2.10
N GLY A 448 -6.39 -11.47 1.19
CA GLY A 448 -6.35 -12.13 -0.12
C GLY A 448 -6.25 -13.66 -0.05
N GLY A 449 -6.60 -14.27 1.10
CA GLY A 449 -6.60 -15.72 1.30
C GLY A 449 -5.21 -16.38 1.24
N ALA A 450 -4.13 -15.63 1.48
CA ALA A 450 -2.77 -16.16 1.48
C ALA A 450 -1.94 -15.73 2.72
N HIS A 451 -2.32 -14.64 3.39
CA HIS A 451 -1.65 -14.14 4.59
C HIS A 451 -2.55 -14.25 5.83
N SER A 452 -1.92 -14.40 6.99
CA SER A 452 -2.58 -14.47 8.29
C SER A 452 -3.14 -13.10 8.72
N ASP A 453 -4.00 -13.07 9.74
CA ASP A 453 -4.69 -11.89 10.23
C ASP A 453 -3.73 -10.87 10.84
N ILE A 454 -3.55 -9.75 10.14
CA ILE A 454 -2.79 -8.61 10.64
C ILE A 454 -3.68 -7.48 11.15
N TYR A 455 -5.00 -7.66 11.18
CA TYR A 455 -5.95 -6.59 11.46
C TYR A 455 -6.58 -6.71 12.85
N THR A 456 -5.85 -7.31 13.80
CA THR A 456 -6.30 -7.59 15.17
C THR A 456 -5.95 -6.48 16.15
N PRO A 457 -6.62 -6.41 17.32
CA PRO A 457 -6.23 -5.49 18.40
C PRO A 457 -4.80 -5.71 18.90
N GLY A 458 -4.31 -6.95 18.90
CA GLY A 458 -2.93 -7.27 19.26
C GLY A 458 -1.92 -6.63 18.31
N VAL A 459 -2.14 -6.74 16.99
CA VAL A 459 -1.28 -6.08 16.00
C VAL A 459 -1.37 -4.56 16.10
N ALA A 460 -2.54 -3.99 16.34
CA ALA A 460 -2.69 -2.55 16.58
C ALA A 460 -1.91 -2.09 17.82
N SER A 461 -1.95 -2.86 18.90
CA SER A 461 -1.19 -2.58 20.13
C SER A 461 0.33 -2.66 19.90
N PHE A 462 0.79 -3.64 19.12
CA PHE A 462 2.19 -3.72 18.68
C PHE A 462 2.59 -2.49 17.85
N LEU A 463 1.76 -2.08 16.89
CA LEU A 463 2.00 -0.89 16.09
C LEU A 463 2.07 0.38 16.95
N TRP A 464 1.25 0.49 17.99
CA TRP A 464 1.33 1.61 18.93
C TRP A 464 2.65 1.65 19.69
N ASP A 465 3.14 0.51 20.17
CA ASP A 465 4.45 0.46 20.82
C ASP A 465 5.57 0.88 19.85
N VAL A 466 5.51 0.45 18.58
CA VAL A 466 6.44 0.90 17.54
C VAL A 466 6.34 2.43 17.34
N ILE A 467 5.13 2.97 17.16
CA ILE A 467 4.89 4.39 16.91
C ILE A 467 5.39 5.23 18.09
N ASN A 468 4.93 4.93 19.31
CA ASN A 468 5.29 5.67 20.51
C ASN A 468 6.79 5.64 20.77
N THR A 469 7.43 4.47 20.60
CA THR A 469 8.86 4.34 20.85
C THR A 469 9.69 5.04 19.77
N SER A 470 9.34 4.89 18.49
CA SER A 470 10.11 5.49 17.39
C SER A 470 9.97 7.01 17.30
N LEU A 471 8.84 7.58 17.74
CA LEU A 471 8.54 9.00 17.58
C LEU A 471 8.71 9.84 18.85
N SER A 472 8.74 9.25 20.05
CA SER A 472 8.86 9.97 21.33
C SER A 472 10.19 10.72 21.53
N SER A 473 11.28 10.31 20.87
CA SER A 473 12.56 11.03 20.92
C SER A 473 12.55 12.35 20.14
N ALA A 474 11.69 12.47 19.11
CA ALA A 474 11.60 13.69 18.31
C ALA A 474 11.00 14.85 19.12
N GLU A 475 9.99 14.58 19.96
CA GLU A 475 9.37 15.59 20.83
C GLU A 475 10.32 16.10 21.92
N THR A 476 11.21 15.24 22.44
CA THR A 476 12.16 15.64 23.49
C THR A 476 13.30 16.52 22.94
N ALA A 477 13.73 16.27 21.69
CA ALA A 477 14.74 17.10 21.00
C ALA A 477 14.20 18.49 20.61
N LEU A 478 12.91 18.58 20.24
CA LEU A 478 12.24 19.86 19.94
C LEU A 478 11.98 20.71 21.20
N ASN A 479 11.60 20.09 22.32
CA ASN A 479 11.38 20.83 23.57
C ASN A 479 12.68 21.30 24.27
N SER A 480 13.81 20.64 24.00
CA SER A 480 15.12 21.07 24.53
C SER A 480 15.74 22.21 23.73
N SER A 481 15.40 22.34 22.44
CA SER A 481 15.84 23.47 21.59
C SER A 481 14.98 24.72 21.79
N ALA A 482 13.69 24.59 22.09
CA ALA A 482 12.81 25.73 22.42
C ALA A 482 13.08 26.36 23.81
N ASN A 483 13.79 25.66 24.70
CA ASN A 483 14.19 26.17 26.03
C ASN A 483 15.61 26.79 26.04
N LEU A 484 16.24 26.92 24.87
CA LEU A 484 17.56 27.53 24.68
C LEU A 484 17.51 28.84 23.88
N GLU A 485 16.32 29.37 23.56
CA GLU A 485 16.12 30.71 22.98
C GLU A 485 15.74 31.75 24.04
#